data_AF-A0A3N5XNP8-F1
#
_entry.id   AF-A0A3N5XNP8-F1
#
_cell.length_a   1.000
_cell.length_b   1.000
_cell.length_c   1.000
_cell.angle_alpha   90.00
_cell.angle_beta   90.00
_cell.angle_gamma   90.00
#
_symmetry.space_group_name_H-M   'P 1'
#
loop_
_entity.id
_entity.type
_entity.pdbx_description
1 polymer ?
#
loop_
_entity_poly.entity_id
_entity_poly.type
_entity_poly.pdbx_seq_one_letter_code
_entity_poly.pdbx_strand_id
1 'polypeptide(L)'
;MNFDNIELRDLIRFVSNIMGRNFVFDENIVKGKVTILAPKNLSKEEVFRVFETVINYYGFATVETPEAMKVVKGADAKGMAVGIIDTERLTKMSPDDKIVTYVANLDYLDSNIMVGAFRPLMSKDAYLVSVASTNSLIMVDTASNIQRLKQVLIDTDLPISKQLSSMKIYNVQHTVAADLAKTLQTLLAEGKRAITPKEKIFITAYPATNSLLISAPPEDMKEIDRIISEIDTLRPQVLVEAAIIEVSTAKGQDFGVEWLGGLTMGGDKAIVGGFTQKGGNLISTAAGIISGIQKGDASAVAAAAGNIPTGLNVG
;
A
#
# COMPACT_ATOMS: atom_id res chain seq x y z
N MET A 1 -55.27 -35.24 5.12
CA MET A 1 -55.28 -35.30 6.61
C MET A 1 -55.62 -33.90 7.08
N ASN A 2 -56.87 -33.66 7.48
CA ASN A 2 -57.32 -32.34 7.93
C ASN A 2 -57.62 -32.43 9.42
N PHE A 3 -56.95 -31.62 10.22
CA PHE A 3 -57.27 -31.44 11.63
C PHE A 3 -57.72 -30.02 11.85
N ASP A 4 -58.78 -29.89 12.64
CA ASP A 4 -59.22 -28.61 13.15
C ASP A 4 -59.11 -28.63 14.67
N ASN A 5 -58.33 -27.69 15.21
CA ASN A 5 -58.20 -27.45 16.64
C ASN A 5 -57.83 -28.70 17.48
N ILE A 6 -57.03 -29.60 16.91
CA ILE A 6 -56.59 -30.83 17.60
C ILE A 6 -55.54 -30.50 18.65
N GLU A 7 -55.56 -31.20 19.78
CA GLU A 7 -54.50 -31.07 20.78
C GLU A 7 -53.20 -31.71 20.30
N LEU A 8 -52.07 -31.09 20.64
CA LEU A 8 -50.74 -31.58 20.24
C LEU A 8 -50.47 -33.02 20.71
N ARG A 9 -51.04 -33.40 21.87
CA ARG A 9 -50.96 -34.75 22.44
C ARG A 9 -51.62 -35.80 21.55
N ASP A 10 -52.78 -35.46 21.00
CA ASP A 10 -53.55 -36.34 20.11
C ASP A 10 -52.88 -36.43 18.73
N LEU A 11 -52.27 -35.33 18.27
CA LEU A 11 -51.45 -35.34 17.06
C LEU A 11 -50.26 -36.30 17.20
N ILE A 12 -49.54 -36.26 18.34
CA ILE A 12 -48.42 -37.18 18.60
C ILE A 12 -48.89 -38.64 18.58
N ARG A 13 -50.01 -38.95 19.24
CA ARG A 13 -50.59 -40.30 19.24
C ARG A 13 -50.97 -40.75 17.83
N PHE A 14 -51.57 -39.86 17.05
CA PHE A 14 -51.94 -40.15 15.67
C PHE A 14 -50.72 -40.46 14.79
N VAL A 15 -49.66 -39.66 14.90
CA VAL A 15 -48.42 -39.86 14.14
C VAL A 15 -47.67 -41.10 14.61
N SER A 16 -47.68 -41.40 15.91
CA SER A 16 -47.13 -42.64 16.47
C SER A 16 -47.79 -43.88 15.85
N ASN A 17 -49.11 -43.87 15.70
CA ASN A 17 -49.86 -44.97 15.06
C ASN A 17 -49.53 -45.11 13.57
N ILE A 18 -49.37 -44.01 12.83
CA ILE A 18 -49.01 -44.05 11.40
C ILE A 18 -47.57 -44.56 11.20
N MET A 19 -46.65 -44.08 12.03
CA MET A 19 -45.23 -44.42 11.94
C MET A 19 -44.90 -45.79 12.50
N GLY A 20 -45.79 -46.39 13.32
CA GLY A 20 -45.55 -47.67 13.98
C GLY A 20 -44.33 -47.59 14.91
N ARG A 21 -44.19 -46.46 15.62
CA ARG A 21 -43.08 -46.17 16.52
C ARG A 21 -43.61 -45.64 17.85
N ASN A 22 -42.93 -46.00 18.93
CA ASN A 22 -43.23 -45.47 20.25
C ASN A 22 -42.79 -44.01 20.35
N PHE A 23 -43.66 -43.15 20.86
CA PHE A 23 -43.33 -41.76 21.16
C PHE A 23 -43.34 -41.54 22.67
N VAL A 24 -42.32 -40.87 23.19
CA VAL A 24 -42.19 -40.53 24.61
C VAL A 24 -42.13 -39.01 24.74
N PHE A 25 -43.03 -38.44 25.54
CA PHE A 25 -43.11 -36.99 25.75
C PHE A 25 -43.65 -36.69 27.15
N ASP A 26 -43.35 -35.49 27.66
CA ASP A 26 -43.89 -35.01 28.94
C ASP A 26 -45.23 -34.30 28.70
N GLU A 27 -46.32 -34.89 29.21
CA GLU A 27 -47.68 -34.36 29.06
C GLU A 27 -47.88 -32.97 29.70
N ASN A 28 -47.03 -32.59 30.66
CA ASN A 28 -47.14 -31.29 31.33
C ASN A 28 -46.59 -30.15 30.48
N ILE A 29 -45.62 -30.46 29.63
CA ILE A 29 -44.86 -29.50 28.82
C ILE A 29 -45.49 -29.38 27.43
N VAL A 30 -45.89 -30.51 26.83
CA VAL A 30 -46.42 -30.55 25.46
C VAL A 30 -47.89 -30.15 25.45
N LYS A 31 -48.14 -28.84 25.37
CA LYS A 31 -49.47 -28.22 25.31
C LYS A 31 -49.58 -27.31 24.09
N GLY A 32 -50.73 -27.34 23.44
CA GLY A 32 -51.00 -26.53 22.26
C GLY A 32 -52.14 -27.11 21.44
N LYS A 33 -52.79 -26.28 20.62
CA LYS A 33 -53.82 -26.70 19.67
C LYS A 33 -53.40 -26.32 18.27
N VAL A 34 -53.57 -27.23 17.32
CA VAL A 34 -53.13 -27.01 15.94
C VAL A 34 -54.26 -27.31 14.96
N THR A 35 -54.30 -26.52 13.89
CA THR A 35 -55.14 -26.76 12.73
C THR A 35 -54.22 -27.04 11.55
N ILE A 36 -54.38 -28.20 10.91
CA ILE A 36 -53.57 -28.63 9.77
C ILE A 36 -54.52 -28.85 8.60
N LEU A 37 -54.27 -28.12 7.51
CA LEU A 37 -55.03 -28.23 6.28
C LEU A 37 -54.15 -28.88 5.21
N ALA A 38 -54.44 -30.13 4.87
CA ALA A 38 -53.71 -30.86 3.83
C ALA A 38 -54.64 -31.20 2.65
N PRO A 39 -54.56 -30.45 1.53
CA PRO A 39 -55.45 -30.64 0.38
C PRO A 39 -55.11 -31.87 -0.47
N LYS A 40 -53.98 -32.54 -0.22
CA LYS A 40 -53.52 -33.74 -0.92
C LYS A 40 -53.35 -34.92 0.05
N ASN A 41 -53.39 -36.14 -0.50
CA ASN A 41 -53.00 -37.34 0.24
C ASN A 41 -51.49 -37.29 0.50
N LEU A 42 -51.09 -37.55 1.74
CA LEU A 42 -49.70 -37.50 2.19
C LEU A 42 -49.18 -38.93 2.42
N SER A 43 -47.92 -39.18 2.07
CA SER A 43 -47.18 -40.40 2.45
C SER A 43 -46.86 -40.42 3.95
N LYS A 44 -46.39 -41.57 4.46
CA LYS A 44 -45.99 -41.67 5.88
C LYS A 44 -44.88 -40.68 6.24
N GLU A 45 -43.91 -40.53 5.35
CA GLU A 45 -42.79 -39.60 5.48
C GLU A 45 -43.25 -38.14 5.39
N GLU A 46 -44.21 -37.85 4.52
CA GLU A 46 -44.82 -36.52 4.41
C GLU A 46 -45.60 -36.12 5.67
N VAL A 47 -46.40 -37.04 6.21
CA VAL A 47 -47.11 -36.85 7.47
C VAL A 47 -46.13 -36.57 8.60
N PHE A 48 -45.03 -37.33 8.65
CA PHE A 48 -44.01 -37.14 9.65
C PHE A 48 -43.32 -35.77 9.53
N ARG A 49 -43.01 -35.31 8.30
CA ARG A 49 -42.46 -33.96 8.09
C ARG A 49 -43.38 -32.85 8.58
N VAL A 50 -44.67 -32.92 8.22
CA VAL A 50 -45.67 -31.94 8.68
C VAL A 50 -45.75 -31.93 10.21
N PHE A 51 -45.69 -33.10 10.83
CA PHE A 51 -45.64 -33.22 12.28
C PHE A 51 -44.40 -32.55 12.89
N GLU A 52 -43.21 -32.79 12.35
CA GLU A 52 -41.97 -32.14 12.79
C GLU A 52 -42.06 -30.61 12.68
N THR A 53 -42.63 -30.09 11.59
CA THR A 53 -42.88 -28.65 11.43
C THR A 53 -43.78 -28.09 12.52
N VAL A 54 -44.86 -28.81 12.86
CA VAL A 54 -45.81 -28.37 13.90
C VAL A 54 -45.16 -28.36 15.27
N ILE A 55 -44.44 -29.41 15.67
CA ILE A 55 -43.80 -29.44 17.00
C ILE A 55 -42.67 -28.40 17.10
N ASN A 56 -41.94 -28.16 16.01
CA ASN A 56 -40.90 -27.12 15.94
C ASN A 56 -41.50 -25.73 16.12
N TYR A 57 -42.67 -25.46 15.54
CA TYR A 57 -43.40 -24.19 15.75
C TYR A 57 -43.73 -23.94 17.23
N TYR A 58 -44.01 -25.01 17.98
CA TYR A 58 -44.25 -24.95 19.43
C TYR A 58 -42.97 -24.98 20.28
N GLY A 59 -41.78 -24.95 19.66
CA GLY A 59 -40.48 -24.94 20.35
C GLY A 59 -40.02 -26.31 20.85
N PHE A 60 -40.61 -27.39 20.34
CA PHE A 60 -40.22 -28.76 20.63
C PHE A 60 -39.43 -29.36 19.46
N ALA A 61 -38.65 -30.40 19.73
CA ALA A 61 -37.94 -31.16 18.72
C ALA A 61 -38.04 -32.66 19.00
N THR A 62 -37.99 -33.46 17.95
CA THR A 62 -37.93 -34.92 17.99
C THR A 62 -36.47 -35.39 18.03
N VAL A 63 -36.17 -36.31 18.95
CA VAL A 63 -34.89 -37.01 19.01
C VAL A 63 -35.15 -38.50 18.85
N GLU A 64 -34.50 -39.11 17.87
CA GLU A 64 -34.60 -40.55 17.61
C GLU A 64 -33.69 -41.32 18.58
N THR A 65 -34.26 -42.26 19.34
CA THR A 65 -33.52 -43.20 20.18
C THR A 65 -33.85 -44.63 19.75
N PRO A 66 -33.00 -45.65 20.07
CA PRO A 66 -33.22 -47.03 19.63
C PRO A 66 -34.59 -47.63 20.02
N GLU A 67 -35.19 -47.14 21.11
CA GLU A 67 -36.42 -47.71 21.68
C GLU A 67 -37.68 -46.86 21.38
N ALA A 68 -37.51 -45.54 21.21
CA ALA A 68 -38.62 -44.62 21.00
C ALA A 68 -38.16 -43.28 20.40
N MET A 69 -39.09 -42.54 19.83
CA MET A 69 -38.90 -41.15 19.47
C MET A 69 -39.26 -40.25 20.65
N LYS A 70 -38.30 -39.48 21.15
CA LYS A 70 -38.51 -38.55 22.27
C LYS A 70 -38.87 -37.17 21.74
N VAL A 71 -39.93 -36.56 22.29
CA VAL A 71 -40.26 -35.15 22.06
C VAL A 71 -39.76 -34.34 23.25
N VAL A 72 -38.79 -33.47 23.00
CA VAL A 72 -38.12 -32.65 24.02
C VAL A 72 -38.19 -31.17 23.64
N LYS A 73 -37.86 -30.26 24.57
CA LYS A 73 -37.71 -28.85 24.23
C LYS A 73 -36.53 -28.68 23.26
N GLY A 74 -36.64 -27.74 22.32
CA GLY A 74 -35.57 -27.51 21.33
C GLY A 74 -34.20 -27.20 21.94
N ALA A 75 -34.15 -26.60 23.14
CA ALA A 75 -32.91 -26.37 23.88
C ALA A 75 -32.25 -27.67 24.37
N ASP A 76 -33.06 -28.64 24.83
CA ASP A 76 -32.60 -29.91 25.40
C ASP A 76 -32.24 -30.93 24.29
N ALA A 77 -32.80 -30.76 23.09
CA ALA A 77 -32.49 -31.58 21.92
C ALA A 77 -31.00 -31.49 21.52
N LYS A 78 -30.34 -30.35 21.76
CA LYS A 78 -28.94 -30.10 21.38
C LYS A 78 -27.95 -31.04 22.10
N GLY A 79 -28.26 -31.47 23.32
CA GLY A 79 -27.43 -32.43 24.07
C GLY A 79 -27.70 -33.90 23.75
N MET A 80 -28.84 -34.19 23.10
CA MET A 80 -29.31 -35.55 22.82
C MET A 80 -29.28 -35.91 21.33
N ALA A 81 -29.09 -34.94 20.44
CA ALA A 81 -28.94 -35.12 19.00
C ALA A 81 -27.58 -35.76 18.67
N VAL A 82 -27.45 -37.06 18.94
CA VAL A 82 -26.28 -37.85 18.53
C VAL A 82 -26.44 -38.22 17.07
N GLY A 83 -25.87 -37.39 16.21
CA GLY A 83 -25.67 -37.67 14.79
C GLY A 83 -24.66 -36.69 14.22
N ILE A 84 -23.37 -37.02 14.27
CA ILE A 84 -22.38 -36.35 13.43
C ILE A 84 -22.73 -36.71 11.99
N ILE A 85 -23.20 -35.75 11.21
CA ILE A 85 -23.63 -36.01 9.84
C ILE A 85 -22.46 -35.74 8.90
N ASP A 86 -22.06 -36.80 8.20
CA ASP A 86 -21.00 -36.74 7.21
C ASP A 86 -21.41 -35.93 5.96
N THR A 87 -20.43 -35.37 5.25
CA THR A 87 -20.64 -34.40 4.15
C THR A 87 -21.56 -34.94 3.04
N GLU A 88 -21.51 -36.25 2.77
CA GLU A 88 -22.33 -36.92 1.74
C GLU A 88 -23.79 -37.15 2.17
N ARG A 89 -24.06 -37.25 3.47
CA ARG A 89 -25.43 -37.42 3.98
C ARG A 89 -26.17 -36.10 4.02
N LEU A 90 -25.46 -34.98 4.20
CA LEU A 90 -26.00 -33.62 4.16
C LEU A 90 -26.51 -33.22 2.77
N THR A 91 -25.87 -33.64 1.67
CA THR A 91 -26.29 -33.27 0.30
C THR A 91 -27.46 -34.09 -0.23
N LYS A 92 -27.71 -35.28 0.35
CA LYS A 92 -28.85 -36.17 -0.02
C LYS A 92 -30.08 -35.97 0.87
N MET A 93 -29.96 -35.20 1.95
CA MET A 93 -31.07 -34.90 2.85
C MET A 93 -31.92 -33.78 2.25
N SER A 94 -33.24 -33.98 2.21
CA SER A 94 -34.18 -32.92 1.84
C SER A 94 -33.98 -31.72 2.79
N PRO A 95 -34.29 -30.47 2.38
CA PRO A 95 -34.18 -29.29 3.24
C PRO A 95 -35.24 -29.33 4.37
N ASP A 96 -35.11 -30.28 5.28
CA ASP A 96 -35.93 -30.40 6.49
C ASP A 96 -35.37 -29.47 7.58
N ASP A 97 -36.25 -29.07 8.51
CA ASP A 97 -35.91 -28.24 9.68
C ASP A 97 -35.15 -29.01 10.78
N LYS A 98 -34.43 -30.07 10.43
CA LYS A 98 -33.68 -30.87 11.39
C LYS A 98 -32.41 -30.13 11.81
N ILE A 99 -32.18 -30.08 13.12
CA ILE A 99 -30.93 -29.58 13.68
C ILE A 99 -29.86 -30.63 13.44
N VAL A 100 -28.78 -30.23 12.79
CA VAL A 100 -27.66 -31.10 12.43
C VAL A 100 -26.35 -30.49 12.88
N THR A 101 -25.38 -31.34 13.19
CA THR A 101 -24.00 -30.91 13.44
C THR A 101 -23.16 -31.19 12.21
N TYR A 102 -22.49 -30.17 11.70
CA TYR A 102 -21.59 -30.23 10.56
C TYR A 102 -20.20 -29.73 10.94
N VAL A 103 -19.17 -30.43 10.48
CA VAL A 103 -17.77 -30.02 10.65
C VAL A 103 -17.22 -29.68 9.28
N ALA A 104 -16.83 -28.43 9.09
CA ALA A 104 -16.16 -27.96 7.88
C ALA A 104 -14.68 -27.79 8.14
N ASN A 105 -13.83 -28.37 7.30
CA ASN A 105 -12.40 -28.10 7.33
C ASN A 105 -12.12 -26.99 6.31
N LEU A 106 -11.34 -25.98 6.71
CA LEU A 106 -10.95 -24.86 5.86
C LEU A 106 -9.52 -25.07 5.35
N ASP A 107 -9.33 -24.93 4.05
CA ASP A 107 -8.04 -25.12 3.40
C ASP A 107 -7.23 -23.82 3.36
N TYR A 108 -7.88 -22.67 3.13
CA TYR A 108 -7.21 -21.39 2.92
C TYR A 108 -7.66 -20.29 3.89
N LEU A 109 -8.88 -20.36 4.40
CA LEU A 109 -9.45 -19.40 5.34
C LEU A 109 -9.14 -19.74 6.81
N ASP A 110 -8.97 -18.71 7.64
CA ASP A 110 -8.78 -18.88 9.09
C ASP A 110 -10.12 -19.12 9.80
N SER A 111 -10.22 -20.23 10.52
CA SER A 111 -11.43 -20.63 11.26
C SER A 111 -11.88 -19.59 12.31
N ASN A 112 -11.00 -18.87 12.99
CA ASN A 112 -11.39 -17.88 14.00
C ASN A 112 -12.02 -16.64 13.38
N ILE A 113 -11.48 -16.18 12.25
CA ILE A 113 -12.05 -15.05 11.50
C ILE A 113 -13.45 -15.42 10.99
N MET A 114 -13.60 -16.65 10.52
CA MET A 114 -14.88 -17.13 9.97
C MET A 114 -15.99 -17.21 11.02
N VAL A 115 -15.68 -17.43 12.31
CA VAL A 115 -16.70 -17.39 13.37
C VAL A 115 -17.43 -16.05 13.38
N GLY A 116 -16.71 -14.93 13.29
CA GLY A 116 -17.30 -13.60 13.26
C GLY A 116 -18.11 -13.30 11.98
N ALA A 117 -17.67 -13.85 10.85
CA ALA A 117 -18.33 -13.64 9.56
C ALA A 117 -19.64 -14.44 9.42
N PHE A 118 -19.68 -15.67 9.93
CA PHE A 118 -20.83 -16.55 9.77
C PHE A 118 -21.86 -16.44 10.89
N ARG A 119 -21.49 -15.96 12.08
CA ARG A 119 -22.43 -15.81 13.22
C ARG A 119 -23.73 -15.07 12.87
N PRO A 120 -23.72 -13.96 12.10
CA PRO A 120 -24.95 -13.25 11.73
C PRO A 120 -25.85 -14.00 10.75
N LEU A 121 -25.32 -14.98 10.01
CA LEU A 121 -26.04 -15.77 9.01
C LEU A 121 -26.68 -17.04 9.61
N MET A 122 -26.40 -17.30 10.88
CA MET A 122 -26.89 -18.46 11.61
C MET A 122 -28.14 -18.14 12.42
N SER A 123 -28.92 -19.17 12.75
CA SER A 123 -30.10 -19.04 13.61
C SER A 123 -29.70 -18.57 15.01
N LYS A 124 -30.64 -17.94 15.74
CA LYS A 124 -30.38 -17.51 17.14
C LYS A 124 -29.96 -18.67 18.04
N ASP A 125 -30.47 -19.86 17.74
CA ASP A 125 -30.20 -21.11 18.45
C ASP A 125 -28.97 -21.87 17.96
N ALA A 126 -28.28 -21.35 16.94
CA ALA A 126 -27.18 -22.04 16.32
C ALA A 126 -25.90 -21.97 17.17
N TYR A 127 -25.10 -23.03 17.08
CA TYR A 127 -23.80 -23.11 17.74
C TYR A 127 -22.68 -23.09 16.69
N LEU A 128 -21.67 -22.26 16.92
CA LEU A 128 -20.54 -22.11 16.01
C LEU A 128 -19.26 -22.03 16.83
N VAL A 129 -18.33 -22.94 16.57
CA VAL A 129 -17.03 -22.99 17.24
C VAL A 129 -15.93 -23.25 16.22
N SER A 130 -14.83 -22.53 16.33
CA SER A 130 -13.59 -22.83 15.61
C SER A 130 -12.72 -23.80 16.41
N VAL A 131 -12.10 -24.73 15.70
CA VAL A 131 -11.04 -25.60 16.20
C VAL A 131 -9.77 -25.18 15.47
N ALA A 132 -9.03 -24.24 16.07
CA ALA A 132 -7.86 -23.64 15.45
C ALA A 132 -6.73 -24.66 15.16
N SER A 133 -6.63 -25.74 15.96
CA SER A 133 -5.60 -26.78 15.77
C SER A 133 -5.75 -27.57 14.47
N THR A 134 -6.97 -27.72 13.95
CA THR A 134 -7.27 -28.42 12.69
C THR A 134 -7.81 -27.48 11.61
N ASN A 135 -7.86 -26.18 11.91
CA ASN A 135 -8.52 -25.16 11.10
C ASN A 135 -9.94 -25.56 10.66
N SER A 136 -10.71 -26.11 11.60
CA SER A 136 -12.07 -26.59 11.34
C SER A 136 -13.12 -25.70 12.00
N LEU A 137 -14.31 -25.64 11.43
CA LEU A 137 -15.50 -25.01 11.99
C LEU A 137 -16.52 -26.08 12.32
N ILE A 138 -16.93 -26.13 13.58
CA ILE A 138 -18.05 -26.95 14.05
C ILE A 138 -19.29 -26.06 14.06
N MET A 139 -20.27 -26.42 13.25
CA MET A 139 -21.54 -25.71 13.07
C MET A 139 -22.70 -26.61 13.49
N VAL A 140 -23.59 -26.09 14.34
CA VAL A 140 -24.85 -26.74 14.70
C VAL A 140 -25.97 -25.79 14.36
N ASP A 141 -26.77 -26.13 13.35
CA ASP A 141 -27.92 -25.35 12.91
C ASP A 141 -28.88 -26.26 12.12
N THR A 142 -29.95 -25.70 11.58
CA THR A 142 -30.86 -26.40 10.68
C THR A 142 -30.15 -26.89 9.41
N ALA A 143 -30.49 -28.09 8.94
CA ALA A 143 -29.90 -28.69 7.73
C ALA A 143 -29.96 -27.77 6.51
N SER A 144 -31.08 -27.06 6.31
CA SER A 144 -31.26 -26.06 5.25
C SER A 144 -30.27 -24.89 5.36
N ASN A 145 -30.00 -24.40 6.57
CA ASN A 145 -29.06 -23.30 6.79
C ASN A 145 -27.60 -23.76 6.64
N ILE A 146 -27.27 -24.94 7.16
CA ILE A 146 -25.93 -25.56 7.00
C ILE A 146 -25.61 -25.79 5.52
N GLN A 147 -26.56 -26.26 4.71
CA GLN A 147 -26.36 -26.40 3.26
C GLN A 147 -26.06 -25.05 2.59
N ARG A 148 -26.79 -23.98 2.95
CA ARG A 148 -26.53 -22.62 2.42
C ARG A 148 -25.15 -22.12 2.82
N LEU A 149 -24.78 -22.26 4.10
CA LEU A 149 -23.49 -21.84 4.63
C LEU A 149 -22.33 -22.63 4.01
N LYS A 150 -22.52 -23.93 3.78
CA LYS A 150 -21.55 -24.78 3.07
C LYS A 150 -21.26 -24.25 1.66
N GLN A 151 -22.28 -23.85 0.91
CA GLN A 151 -22.09 -23.32 -0.44
C GLN A 151 -21.28 -22.01 -0.39
N VAL A 152 -21.63 -21.10 0.52
CA VAL A 152 -20.88 -19.84 0.73
C VAL A 152 -19.43 -20.13 1.12
N LEU A 153 -19.20 -21.12 1.98
CA LEU A 153 -17.87 -21.51 2.41
C LEU A 153 -17.04 -22.05 1.24
N ILE A 154 -17.60 -22.92 0.39
CA ILE A 154 -16.92 -23.42 -0.83
C ILE A 154 -16.57 -22.28 -1.79
N ASP A 155 -17.50 -21.34 -1.99
CA ASP A 155 -17.30 -20.21 -2.91
C ASP A 155 -16.29 -19.19 -2.37
N THR A 156 -16.07 -19.14 -1.05
CA THR A 156 -15.17 -18.18 -0.38
C THR A 156 -13.80 -18.77 -0.05
N ASP A 157 -13.71 -20.07 0.25
CA ASP A 157 -12.47 -20.79 0.58
C ASP A 157 -11.68 -21.14 -0.69
N LEU A 158 -11.29 -20.09 -1.41
CA LEU A 158 -10.52 -20.20 -2.64
C LEU A 158 -9.01 -20.11 -2.33
N PRO A 159 -8.17 -20.82 -3.10
CA PRO A 159 -6.73 -20.75 -2.93
C PRO A 159 -6.23 -19.32 -3.05
N ILE A 160 -5.25 -18.98 -2.20
CA ILE A 160 -4.58 -17.69 -2.23
C ILE A 160 -4.01 -17.40 -3.63
N SER A 161 -3.72 -18.38 -4.49
CA SER A 161 -3.31 -18.14 -5.89
C SER A 161 -4.40 -17.54 -6.79
N LYS A 162 -5.68 -17.71 -6.46
CA LYS A 162 -6.79 -16.99 -7.11
C LYS A 162 -7.00 -15.59 -6.52
N GLN A 163 -6.56 -15.35 -5.27
CA GLN A 163 -6.60 -14.03 -4.60
C GLN A 163 -5.33 -13.19 -4.83
N LEU A 164 -4.17 -13.84 -4.99
CA LEU A 164 -2.92 -13.33 -5.53
C LEU A 164 -3.15 -13.17 -7.03
N SER A 165 -3.95 -12.17 -7.37
CA SER A 165 -3.46 -11.05 -8.16
C SER A 165 -2.21 -11.44 -8.95
N SER A 166 -2.45 -12.02 -10.13
CA SER A 166 -1.48 -12.73 -10.98
C SER A 166 -0.08 -12.15 -10.86
N MET A 167 0.85 -12.92 -10.30
CA MET A 167 2.26 -12.52 -10.21
C MET A 167 2.87 -12.54 -11.61
N LYS A 168 3.38 -11.40 -12.08
CA LYS A 168 4.02 -11.27 -13.39
C LYS A 168 5.41 -10.65 -13.25
N ILE A 169 6.36 -11.19 -14.01
CA ILE A 169 7.73 -10.70 -14.08
C ILE A 169 7.88 -9.91 -15.38
N TYR A 170 8.35 -8.68 -15.26
CA TYR A 170 8.67 -7.79 -16.37
C TYR A 170 10.17 -7.61 -16.48
N ASN A 171 10.71 -7.77 -17.68
CA ASN A 171 12.11 -7.45 -17.95
C ASN A 171 12.17 -6.02 -18.48
N VAL A 172 12.86 -5.14 -17.76
CA VAL A 172 12.98 -3.73 -18.11
C VAL A 172 14.18 -3.55 -19.03
N GLN A 173 14.02 -2.83 -20.15
CA GLN A 173 15.03 -2.74 -21.20
C GLN A 173 15.75 -1.38 -21.25
N HIS A 174 15.03 -0.28 -21.05
CA HIS A 174 15.52 1.08 -21.27
C HIS A 174 15.70 1.88 -19.96
N THR A 175 15.25 1.33 -18.83
CA THR A 175 15.38 1.96 -17.49
C THR A 175 15.84 0.95 -16.42
N VAL A 176 16.28 1.45 -15.26
CA VAL A 176 16.62 0.65 -14.08
C VAL A 176 15.33 0.23 -13.38
N ALA A 177 15.14 -1.08 -13.17
CA ALA A 177 13.95 -1.65 -12.54
C ALA A 177 13.68 -1.09 -11.13
N ALA A 178 14.75 -0.75 -10.37
CA ALA A 178 14.62 -0.15 -9.04
C ALA A 178 13.98 1.25 -9.07
N ASP A 179 14.30 2.06 -10.07
CA ASP A 179 13.74 3.40 -10.22
C ASP A 179 12.31 3.35 -10.74
N LEU A 180 12.01 2.41 -11.64
CA LEU A 180 10.64 2.14 -12.07
C LEU A 180 9.75 1.67 -10.93
N ALA A 181 10.24 0.76 -10.08
CA ALA A 181 9.49 0.29 -8.92
C ALA A 181 9.09 1.44 -8.00
N LYS A 182 10.03 2.35 -7.68
CA LYS A 182 9.75 3.53 -6.84
C LYS A 182 8.75 4.49 -7.50
N THR A 183 8.89 4.73 -8.80
CA THR A 183 8.01 5.62 -9.55
C THR A 183 6.59 5.05 -9.60
N LEU A 184 6.45 3.75 -9.91
CA LEU A 184 5.15 3.07 -9.91
C LEU A 184 4.51 3.06 -8.53
N GLN A 185 5.28 2.73 -7.48
CA GLN A 185 4.78 2.80 -6.09
C GLN A 185 4.28 4.19 -5.74
N THR A 186 4.96 5.24 -6.19
CA THR A 186 4.56 6.64 -5.96
C THR A 186 3.29 6.99 -6.72
N LEU A 187 3.20 6.65 -8.02
CA LEU A 187 2.01 6.88 -8.84
C LEU A 187 0.77 6.15 -8.31
N LEU A 188 0.93 4.92 -7.84
CA LEU A 188 -0.15 4.13 -7.23
C LEU A 188 -0.56 4.67 -5.85
N ALA A 189 0.38 5.26 -5.10
CA ALA A 189 0.11 5.89 -3.81
C ALA A 189 -0.56 7.26 -3.93
N GLU A 190 -0.22 8.03 -4.96
CA GLU A 190 -0.77 9.36 -5.26
C GLU A 190 -2.11 9.29 -6.01
N GLY A 191 -2.26 8.30 -6.90
CA GLY A 191 -3.47 8.01 -7.67
C GLY A 191 -4.60 7.39 -6.86
N LYS A 192 -4.91 7.90 -5.66
CA LYS A 192 -6.04 7.47 -4.80
C LYS A 192 -7.40 7.74 -5.46
N ARG A 193 -7.71 7.06 -6.56
CA ARG A 193 -9.08 6.68 -6.93
C ARG A 193 -9.38 5.38 -6.21
N ALA A 194 -9.99 5.50 -5.03
CA ALA A 194 -10.83 4.49 -4.38
C ALA A 194 -10.56 3.01 -4.73
N ILE A 195 -9.32 2.52 -4.57
CA ILE A 195 -9.07 1.09 -4.44
C ILE A 195 -9.41 0.79 -2.99
N THR A 196 -10.54 0.10 -2.80
CA THR A 196 -10.95 -0.52 -1.54
C THR A 196 -9.71 -1.13 -0.86
N PRO A 197 -9.49 -0.93 0.46
CA PRO A 197 -8.22 -1.22 1.15
C PRO A 197 -7.83 -2.71 1.25
N LYS A 198 -8.29 -3.58 0.35
CA LYS A 198 -8.20 -5.03 0.45
C LYS A 198 -7.29 -5.73 -0.55
N GLU A 199 -6.82 -5.06 -1.61
CA GLU A 199 -5.90 -5.68 -2.56
C GLU A 199 -4.61 -4.87 -2.63
N LYS A 200 -3.64 -5.27 -1.81
CA LYS A 200 -2.31 -4.64 -1.78
C LYS A 200 -1.58 -5.04 -3.05
N ILE A 201 -1.38 -4.08 -3.95
CA ILE A 201 -0.47 -4.22 -5.08
C ILE A 201 0.97 -4.29 -4.52
N PHE A 202 1.67 -5.40 -4.76
CA PHE A 202 3.06 -5.57 -4.35
C PHE A 202 3.97 -5.41 -5.56
N ILE A 203 4.90 -4.46 -5.48
CA ILE A 203 5.87 -4.16 -6.54
C ILE A 203 7.27 -4.25 -5.94
N THR A 204 8.09 -5.17 -6.46
CA THR A 204 9.46 -5.39 -6.01
C THR A 204 10.39 -5.42 -7.21
N ALA A 205 11.47 -4.64 -7.20
CA ALA A 205 12.51 -4.75 -8.21
C ALA A 205 13.51 -5.86 -7.84
N TYR A 206 13.98 -6.59 -8.84
CA TYR A 206 15.09 -7.52 -8.74
C TYR A 206 16.28 -6.98 -9.55
N PRO A 207 17.24 -6.28 -8.90
CA PRO A 207 18.31 -5.58 -9.60
C PRO A 207 19.25 -6.50 -10.39
N ALA A 208 19.44 -7.75 -9.94
CA ALA A 208 20.39 -8.66 -10.57
C ALA A 208 20.00 -9.08 -11.99
N THR A 209 18.71 -9.09 -12.34
CA THR A 209 18.24 -9.34 -13.72
C THR A 209 17.58 -8.13 -14.37
N ASN A 210 17.64 -6.96 -13.72
CA ASN A 210 16.87 -5.77 -14.11
C ASN A 210 15.40 -6.07 -14.37
N SER A 211 14.80 -6.90 -13.52
CA SER A 211 13.39 -7.32 -13.65
C SER A 211 12.53 -6.68 -12.58
N LEU A 212 11.27 -6.40 -12.92
CA LEU A 212 10.26 -5.89 -12.02
C LEU A 212 9.24 -7.01 -11.75
N LEU A 213 9.04 -7.31 -10.48
CA LEU A 213 8.09 -8.29 -10.01
C LEU A 213 6.84 -7.58 -9.49
N ILE A 214 5.68 -7.91 -10.06
CA ILE A 214 4.42 -7.27 -9.73
C ILE A 214 3.39 -8.33 -9.39
N SER A 215 2.73 -8.16 -8.24
CA SER A 215 1.52 -8.89 -7.87
C SER A 215 0.40 -7.87 -7.71
N ALA A 216 -0.55 -7.92 -8.63
CA ALA A 216 -1.68 -7.00 -8.70
C ALA A 216 -2.91 -7.71 -9.29
N PRO A 217 -4.14 -7.30 -8.94
CA PRO A 217 -5.36 -7.89 -9.48
C PRO A 217 -5.36 -7.84 -11.01
N PRO A 218 -6.06 -8.75 -11.70
CA PRO A 218 -6.03 -8.82 -13.16
C PRO A 218 -6.55 -7.55 -13.85
N GLU A 219 -7.34 -6.72 -13.17
CA GLU A 219 -7.79 -5.42 -13.67
C GLU A 219 -6.68 -4.38 -13.61
N ASP A 220 -6.06 -4.19 -12.44
CA ASP A 220 -4.95 -3.27 -12.22
C ASP A 220 -3.70 -3.66 -13.03
N MET A 221 -3.47 -4.96 -13.24
CA MET A 221 -2.36 -5.46 -14.04
C MET A 221 -2.40 -4.93 -15.48
N LYS A 222 -3.60 -4.73 -16.06
CA LYS A 222 -3.74 -4.16 -17.42
C LYS A 222 -3.36 -2.69 -17.46
N GLU A 223 -3.65 -1.94 -16.39
CA GLU A 223 -3.27 -0.54 -16.28
C GLU A 223 -1.75 -0.41 -16.08
N ILE A 224 -1.18 -1.23 -15.20
CA ILE A 224 0.26 -1.33 -14.97
C ILE A 224 1.01 -1.72 -16.25
N ASP A 225 0.49 -2.69 -17.02
CA ASP A 225 1.03 -3.09 -18.33
C ASP A 225 1.16 -1.88 -19.28
N ARG A 226 0.14 -1.02 -19.34
CA ARG A 226 0.16 0.18 -20.18
C ARG A 226 1.20 1.19 -19.71
N ILE A 227 1.20 1.50 -18.41
CA ILE A 227 2.14 2.47 -17.82
C ILE A 227 3.59 2.02 -18.05
N ILE A 228 3.90 0.74 -17.82
CA ILE A 228 5.26 0.20 -18.06
C ILE A 228 5.66 0.37 -19.52
N SER A 229 4.74 0.11 -20.47
CA SER A 229 5.03 0.24 -21.90
C SER A 229 5.31 1.68 -22.36
N GLU A 230 4.75 2.69 -21.68
CA GLU A 230 5.00 4.09 -21.97
C GLU A 230 6.30 4.60 -21.33
N ILE A 231 6.60 4.15 -20.11
CA ILE A 231 7.80 4.61 -19.38
C ILE A 231 9.08 3.92 -19.87
N ASP A 232 9.03 2.63 -20.24
CA ASP A 232 10.22 1.89 -20.68
C ASP A 232 10.54 2.11 -22.18
N THR A 233 10.74 3.38 -22.55
CA THR A 233 11.06 3.80 -23.93
C THR A 233 12.48 4.39 -24.05
N LEU A 234 13.04 4.35 -25.26
CA LEU A 234 14.36 4.93 -25.57
C LEU A 234 14.34 6.45 -25.43
N ARG A 235 15.27 7.01 -24.64
CA ARG A 235 15.42 8.47 -24.48
C ARG A 235 16.40 9.03 -25.51
N PRO A 236 16.08 10.15 -26.20
CA PRO A 236 17.03 10.81 -27.09
C PRO A 236 18.16 11.47 -26.30
N GLN A 237 19.40 11.28 -26.76
CA GLN A 237 20.59 11.93 -26.20
C GLN A 237 20.71 13.38 -26.70
N VAL A 238 21.09 14.33 -25.82
CA VAL A 238 21.30 15.75 -26.17
C VAL A 238 22.76 16.14 -25.92
N LEU A 239 23.41 16.73 -26.93
CA LEU A 239 24.77 17.29 -26.84
C LEU A 239 24.68 18.80 -26.58
N VAL A 240 25.40 19.28 -25.56
CA VAL A 240 25.49 20.72 -25.25
C VAL A 240 26.93 21.17 -25.51
N GLU A 241 27.12 22.10 -26.45
CA GLU A 241 28.40 22.74 -26.75
C GLU A 241 28.40 24.18 -26.22
N ALA A 242 29.43 24.55 -25.46
CA ALA A 242 29.62 25.91 -24.97
C ALA A 242 31.04 26.39 -25.32
N ALA A 243 31.17 27.58 -25.92
CA ALA A 243 32.44 28.24 -26.20
C ALA A 243 32.61 29.46 -25.27
N ILE A 244 33.73 29.52 -24.55
CA ILE A 244 34.07 30.63 -23.65
C ILE A 244 35.15 31.47 -24.33
N ILE A 245 34.91 32.78 -24.48
CA ILE A 245 35.87 33.73 -25.08
C ILE A 245 36.11 34.89 -24.10
N GLU A 246 37.38 35.20 -23.84
CA GLU A 246 37.82 36.31 -22.98
C GLU A 246 38.62 37.34 -23.81
N VAL A 247 38.38 38.64 -23.59
CA VAL A 247 39.12 39.72 -24.25
C VAL A 247 39.62 40.70 -23.18
N SER A 248 40.91 41.02 -23.22
CA SER A 248 41.57 42.00 -22.33
C SER A 248 42.30 43.07 -23.15
N THR A 249 42.20 44.34 -22.75
CA THR A 249 42.87 45.49 -23.35
C THR A 249 43.42 46.40 -22.27
N ALA A 250 44.71 46.76 -22.37
CA ALA A 250 45.37 47.76 -21.53
C ALA A 250 45.88 48.91 -22.41
N LYS A 251 45.57 50.16 -22.04
CA LYS A 251 45.98 51.38 -22.74
C LYS A 251 46.73 52.28 -21.75
N GLY A 252 47.91 52.77 -22.11
CA GLY A 252 48.71 53.64 -21.26
C GLY A 252 49.50 54.70 -22.05
N GLN A 253 49.42 55.96 -21.62
CA GLN A 253 50.34 57.05 -21.95
C GLN A 253 50.25 58.12 -20.83
N ASP A 254 51.38 58.46 -20.21
CA ASP A 254 51.52 59.52 -19.19
C ASP A 254 52.60 60.54 -19.61
N PHE A 255 52.28 61.84 -19.55
CA PHE A 255 53.18 62.98 -19.81
C PHE A 255 53.38 63.83 -18.54
N GLY A 256 54.54 64.51 -18.39
CA GLY A 256 54.79 65.45 -17.28
C GLY A 256 55.91 66.46 -17.58
N VAL A 257 55.77 67.69 -17.05
CA VAL A 257 56.72 68.80 -17.18
C VAL A 257 57.03 69.37 -15.78
N GLU A 258 58.30 69.54 -15.44
CA GLU A 258 58.75 70.14 -14.16
C GLU A 258 59.67 71.34 -14.45
N TRP A 259 59.41 72.48 -13.80
CA TRP A 259 60.20 73.71 -13.91
C TRP A 259 60.77 74.09 -12.55
N LEU A 260 62.05 74.45 -12.49
CA LEU A 260 62.71 74.93 -11.26
C LEU A 260 63.24 76.34 -11.47
N GLY A 261 62.95 77.24 -10.52
CA GLY A 261 63.40 78.63 -10.54
C GLY A 261 64.19 78.98 -9.27
N GLY A 262 65.47 79.32 -9.44
CA GLY A 262 66.32 80.09 -8.53
C GLY A 262 66.56 79.55 -7.10
N LEU A 263 67.78 79.07 -6.83
CA LEU A 263 68.24 78.74 -5.47
C LEU A 263 69.27 79.78 -4.98
N THR A 264 69.07 80.35 -3.79
CA THR A 264 69.97 81.34 -3.17
C THR A 264 70.80 80.68 -2.08
N MET A 265 72.12 80.81 -2.12
CA MET A 265 73.00 80.54 -0.97
C MET A 265 74.24 81.45 -0.99
N GLY A 266 74.45 82.19 0.10
CA GLY A 266 75.72 82.86 0.37
C GLY A 266 76.00 84.13 -0.43
N GLY A 267 75.03 85.05 -0.53
CA GLY A 267 75.22 86.39 -1.13
C GLY A 267 75.26 86.43 -2.66
N ASP A 268 75.75 85.38 -3.31
CA ASP A 268 75.78 85.23 -4.77
C ASP A 268 74.59 84.42 -5.28
N LYS A 269 73.95 84.91 -6.36
CA LYS A 269 72.74 84.30 -6.95
C LYS A 269 73.14 83.41 -8.13
N ALA A 270 72.81 82.12 -8.07
CA ALA A 270 72.91 81.20 -9.20
C ALA A 270 71.52 80.72 -9.62
N ILE A 271 71.22 80.75 -10.92
CA ILE A 271 69.96 80.24 -11.47
C ILE A 271 70.26 78.95 -12.23
N VAL A 272 69.66 77.85 -11.79
CA VAL A 272 69.67 76.55 -12.48
C VAL A 272 68.24 76.25 -12.91
N GLY A 273 68.04 76.03 -14.20
CA GLY A 273 66.76 75.63 -14.80
C GLY A 273 66.95 74.44 -15.74
N GLY A 274 65.95 73.57 -15.83
CA GLY A 274 65.99 72.38 -16.68
C GLY A 274 64.66 71.60 -16.66
N PHE A 275 64.57 70.59 -17.51
CA PHE A 275 63.43 69.68 -17.62
C PHE A 275 63.85 68.28 -17.16
N THR A 276 62.95 67.55 -16.50
CA THR A 276 63.20 66.16 -16.08
C THR A 276 61.97 65.28 -16.32
N GLN A 277 62.19 63.98 -16.50
CA GLN A 277 61.14 62.99 -16.68
C GLN A 277 60.60 62.51 -15.30
N LYS A 278 59.37 62.00 -15.27
CA LYS A 278 58.73 61.39 -14.09
C LYS A 278 59.69 60.39 -13.40
N GLY A 279 60.18 60.78 -12.22
CA GLY A 279 61.13 60.01 -11.41
C GLY A 279 62.49 60.69 -11.18
N GLY A 280 62.83 61.72 -11.95
CA GLY A 280 64.02 62.54 -11.72
C GLY A 280 63.72 63.70 -10.78
N ASN A 281 64.53 63.90 -9.74
CA ASN A 281 64.33 64.99 -8.78
C ASN A 281 65.20 66.20 -9.17
N LEU A 282 64.60 67.19 -9.83
CA LEU A 282 65.29 68.36 -10.36
C LEU A 282 65.97 69.20 -9.26
N ILE A 283 65.38 69.25 -8.05
CA ILE A 283 65.94 69.96 -6.89
C ILE A 283 67.26 69.33 -6.46
N SER A 284 67.33 68.00 -6.41
CA SER A 284 68.55 67.28 -6.00
C SER A 284 69.71 67.50 -6.98
N THR A 285 69.40 67.52 -8.28
CA THR A 285 70.37 67.77 -9.34
C THR A 285 70.89 69.21 -9.29
N ALA A 286 69.99 70.19 -9.13
CA ALA A 286 70.37 71.60 -9.03
C ALA A 286 71.23 71.88 -7.79
N ALA A 287 70.90 71.29 -6.63
CA ALA A 287 71.69 71.42 -5.40
C ALA A 287 73.10 70.83 -5.56
N GLY A 288 73.23 69.68 -6.26
CA GLY A 288 74.52 69.05 -6.54
C GLY A 288 75.44 69.91 -7.41
N ILE A 289 74.90 70.50 -8.50
CA ILE A 289 75.65 71.37 -9.41
C ILE A 289 76.18 72.61 -8.66
N ILE A 290 75.31 73.27 -7.88
CA ILE A 290 75.68 74.49 -7.15
C ILE A 290 76.74 74.19 -6.09
N SER A 291 76.59 73.08 -5.36
CA SER A 291 77.56 72.65 -4.33
C SER A 291 78.95 72.37 -4.93
N GLY A 292 79.02 71.76 -6.12
CA GLY A 292 80.28 71.54 -6.83
C GLY A 292 80.95 72.84 -7.28
N ILE A 293 80.18 73.81 -7.79
CA ILE A 293 80.68 75.13 -8.21
C ILE A 293 81.28 75.89 -7.01
N GLN A 294 80.58 75.91 -5.86
CA GLN A 294 81.06 76.61 -4.67
C GLN A 294 82.38 76.05 -4.11
N LYS A 295 82.61 74.76 -4.26
CA LYS A 295 83.82 74.09 -3.76
C LYS A 295 84.98 74.10 -4.76
N GLY A 296 84.80 74.66 -5.96
CA GLY A 296 85.78 74.58 -7.04
C GLY A 296 86.03 73.15 -7.53
N ASP A 297 85.08 72.24 -7.31
CA ASP A 297 85.20 70.82 -7.61
C ASP A 297 84.45 70.50 -8.91
N ALA A 298 85.19 70.51 -10.02
CA ALA A 298 84.66 70.20 -11.34
C ALA A 298 84.09 68.76 -11.45
N SER A 299 84.57 67.83 -10.62
CA SER A 299 84.09 66.44 -10.63
C SER A 299 82.70 66.31 -10.00
N ALA A 300 82.44 67.06 -8.93
CA ALA A 300 81.13 67.13 -8.29
C ALA A 300 80.08 67.78 -9.20
N VAL A 301 80.46 68.80 -9.97
CA VAL A 301 79.58 69.41 -10.98
C VAL A 301 79.24 68.40 -12.09
N ALA A 302 80.23 67.65 -12.58
CA ALA A 302 80.01 66.64 -13.62
C ALA A 302 79.12 65.48 -13.14
N ALA A 303 79.29 65.02 -11.89
CA ALA A 303 78.47 63.97 -11.31
C ALA A 303 76.99 64.38 -11.16
N ALA A 304 76.73 65.62 -10.74
CA ALA A 304 75.38 66.14 -10.64
C ALA A 304 74.76 66.39 -12.04
N ALA A 305 75.54 66.91 -13.00
CA ALA A 305 75.09 67.09 -14.37
C ALA A 305 74.85 65.76 -15.12
N GLY A 306 75.54 64.68 -14.76
CA GLY A 306 75.33 63.34 -15.33
C GLY A 306 73.96 62.73 -15.04
N ASN A 307 73.26 63.23 -14.01
CA ASN A 307 71.87 62.85 -13.73
C ASN A 307 70.86 63.58 -14.62
N ILE A 308 71.30 64.54 -15.44
CA ILE A 308 70.46 65.16 -16.47
C ILE A 308 70.51 64.26 -17.70
N PRO A 309 69.37 63.69 -18.14
CA PRO A 309 69.37 62.84 -19.32
C PRO A 309 69.92 63.60 -20.53
N THR A 310 70.94 63.04 -21.17
CA THR A 310 71.53 63.58 -22.39
C THR A 310 70.60 63.29 -23.57
N GLY A 311 69.66 64.19 -23.82
CA GLY A 311 68.70 64.08 -24.92
C GLY A 311 67.93 65.39 -25.12
N LEU A 312 67.34 65.56 -26.31
CA LEU A 312 66.46 66.70 -26.58
C LEU A 312 65.14 66.50 -25.82
N ASN A 313 65.01 67.14 -24.66
CA ASN A 313 63.72 67.23 -23.97
C ASN A 313 62.85 68.25 -24.71
N VAL A 314 61.92 67.76 -25.51
CA VAL A 314 60.84 68.57 -26.08
C VAL A 314 59.60 68.30 -25.22
N GLY A 315 59.06 69.36 -24.61
CA GLY A 315 57.81 69.29 -23.85
C GLY A 315 56.61 68.95 -24.71
#